data_AF-A0A7C4E430-F1
#
_entry.id   AF-A0A7C4E430-F1
#
_cell.length_a   1.000
_cell.length_b   1.000
_cell.length_c   1.000
_cell.angle_alpha   90.00
_cell.angle_beta   90.00
_cell.angle_gamma   90.00
#
_symmetry.space_group_name_H-M   'P 1'
#
loop_
_entity.id
_entity.type
_entity.pdbx_description
1 polymer ?
#
loop_
_entity_poly.entity_id
_entity_poly.type
_entity_poly.pdbx_seq_one_letter_code
_entity_poly.pdbx_strand_id
1 'polypeptide(L)'
;MRLERQRLLEGEELRILVDVREDEEIKAKLRELGARLIEKSLDVGDFIVSEEVCIERKSWEDFLRSIWDKRLFSQVEKMKASFERGVIIIEGERKVQHFNRNALLGALAFLIAKDISLIFTQDKMETARLIFEIAKRKMLGGNISFVRIKRQHGEKGEKEFVLSAFPGIGMKTARKLVERFGSLSKIFSASVSELRKAGMKKSIAIKFKKFLESE
;
A
#
# COMPACT_ATOMS: atom_id res chain seq x y z
N MET A 1 -8.85 19.32 -16.81
CA MET A 1 -9.36 18.54 -15.66
C MET A 1 -8.28 18.25 -14.61
N ARG A 2 -7.14 17.59 -14.94
CA ARG A 2 -6.07 17.31 -13.96
C ARG A 2 -5.49 18.56 -13.27
N LEU A 3 -5.09 19.57 -14.06
CA LEU A 3 -4.55 20.85 -13.55
C LEU A 3 -5.52 21.60 -12.63
N GLU A 4 -6.83 21.52 -12.89
CA GLU A 4 -7.84 22.15 -12.05
C GLU A 4 -7.95 21.45 -10.69
N ARG A 5 -7.95 20.11 -10.68
CA ARG A 5 -7.95 19.32 -9.43
C ARG A 5 -6.70 19.59 -8.60
N GLN A 6 -5.54 19.66 -9.25
CA GLN A 6 -4.28 19.99 -8.60
C GLN A 6 -4.38 21.32 -7.87
N ARG A 7 -4.79 22.39 -8.56
CA ARG A 7 -4.97 23.72 -7.95
C ARG A 7 -5.94 23.72 -6.76
N LEU A 8 -7.01 22.94 -6.82
CA LEU A 8 -7.99 22.88 -5.73
C LEU A 8 -7.44 22.17 -4.48
N LEU A 9 -6.57 21.18 -4.70
CA LEU A 9 -5.97 20.35 -3.66
C LEU A 9 -4.61 20.87 -3.16
N GLU A 10 -4.06 21.92 -3.78
CA GLU A 10 -2.83 22.59 -3.35
C GLU A 10 -3.04 23.43 -2.08
N GLY A 11 -2.15 23.25 -1.09
CA GLY A 11 -2.11 24.02 0.15
C GLY A 11 -1.54 23.21 1.32
N GLU A 12 -1.29 23.88 2.46
CA GLU A 12 -0.88 23.22 3.70
C GLU A 12 -2.04 22.54 4.44
N GLU A 13 -3.27 22.90 4.09
CA GLU A 13 -4.49 22.36 4.67
C GLU A 13 -4.96 21.12 3.89
N LEU A 14 -5.40 20.09 4.61
CA LEU A 14 -5.92 18.86 4.00
C LEU A 14 -7.26 19.14 3.33
N ARG A 15 -7.27 19.07 1.99
CA ARG A 15 -8.45 19.31 1.17
C ARG A 15 -8.97 18.04 0.53
N ILE A 16 -10.29 17.92 0.47
CA ILE A 16 -10.99 16.81 -0.20
C ILE A 16 -12.06 17.42 -1.09
N LEU A 17 -12.06 17.08 -2.38
CA LEU A 17 -13.22 17.37 -3.22
C LEU A 17 -14.27 16.30 -2.95
N VAL A 18 -15.51 16.70 -2.76
CA VAL A 18 -16.64 15.80 -2.49
C VAL A 18 -17.79 16.09 -3.43
N ASP A 19 -18.46 15.05 -3.89
CA ASP A 19 -19.66 15.20 -4.70
C ASP A 19 -20.77 15.87 -3.87
N VAL A 20 -21.44 16.87 -4.45
CA VAL A 20 -22.54 17.59 -3.77
C VAL A 20 -23.68 16.66 -3.34
N ARG A 21 -23.88 15.54 -4.03
CA ARG A 21 -24.93 14.53 -3.76
C ARG A 21 -24.59 13.61 -2.58
N GLU A 22 -23.36 13.67 -2.08
CA GLU A 22 -22.91 12.81 -0.99
C GLU A 22 -23.59 13.18 0.33
N ASP A 23 -23.71 12.20 1.22
CA ASP A 23 -24.44 12.31 2.48
C ASP A 23 -23.86 13.39 3.43
N GLU A 24 -24.69 14.28 3.98
CA GLU A 24 -24.16 15.35 4.86
C GLU A 24 -23.52 14.83 6.14
N GLU A 25 -23.89 13.65 6.64
CA GLU A 25 -23.31 13.09 7.86
C GLU A 25 -21.83 12.74 7.64
N ILE A 26 -21.47 12.19 6.47
CA ILE A 26 -20.08 11.87 6.18
C ILE A 26 -19.25 13.13 5.92
N LYS A 27 -19.84 14.13 5.27
CA LYS A 27 -19.20 15.45 5.09
C LYS A 27 -18.96 16.13 6.44
N ALA A 28 -19.92 16.11 7.36
CA ALA A 28 -19.77 16.64 8.71
C ALA A 28 -18.62 15.95 9.46
N LYS A 29 -18.58 14.62 9.45
CA LYS A 29 -17.50 13.82 10.07
C LYS A 29 -16.11 14.15 9.49
N LEU A 30 -15.99 14.35 8.17
CA LEU A 30 -14.73 14.77 7.56
C LEU A 30 -14.30 16.17 8.02
N ARG A 31 -15.24 17.12 8.13
CA ARG A 31 -14.97 18.46 8.67
C ARG A 31 -14.52 18.40 10.13
N GLU A 32 -15.15 17.55 10.95
CA GLU A 32 -14.76 17.33 12.36
C GLU A 32 -13.35 16.75 12.50
N LEU A 33 -12.91 15.91 11.57
CA LEU A 33 -11.55 15.38 11.51
C LEU A 33 -10.51 16.44 11.08
N GLY A 34 -10.96 17.63 10.63
CA GLY A 34 -10.10 18.73 10.21
C GLY A 34 -9.83 18.79 8.71
N ALA A 35 -10.64 18.11 7.88
CA ALA A 35 -10.56 18.26 6.43
C ALA A 35 -11.36 19.47 5.96
N ARG A 36 -10.78 20.22 5.01
CA ARG A 36 -11.51 21.22 4.24
C ARG A 36 -12.17 20.57 3.04
N LEU A 37 -13.50 20.62 3.00
CA LEU A 37 -14.29 20.08 1.89
C LEU A 37 -14.50 21.12 0.80
N ILE A 38 -14.31 20.70 -0.46
CA ILE A 38 -14.65 21.45 -1.65
C ILE A 38 -15.77 20.70 -2.36
N GLU A 39 -17.00 21.16 -2.17
CA GLU A 39 -18.17 20.50 -2.74
C GLU A 39 -18.34 20.90 -4.20
N LYS A 40 -18.38 19.91 -5.10
CA LYS A 40 -18.60 20.10 -6.54
C LYS A 40 -19.45 18.95 -7.09
N SER A 41 -20.12 19.17 -8.22
CA SER A 41 -20.66 18.03 -8.97
C SER A 41 -19.48 17.30 -9.62
N LEU A 42 -19.26 16.05 -9.24
CA LEU A 42 -18.19 15.20 -9.77
C LEU A 42 -18.75 14.27 -10.84
N ASP A 43 -18.02 14.13 -11.94
CA ASP A 43 -18.36 13.19 -13.02
C ASP A 43 -17.94 11.75 -12.69
N VAL A 44 -16.98 11.59 -11.78
CA VAL A 44 -16.32 10.32 -11.45
C VAL A 44 -15.94 10.29 -9.97
N GLY A 45 -16.46 9.29 -9.25
CA GLY A 45 -16.25 9.09 -7.82
C GLY A 45 -17.02 10.08 -6.94
N ASP A 46 -17.11 9.76 -5.66
CA ASP A 46 -17.81 10.57 -4.65
C ASP A 46 -16.82 11.46 -3.88
N PHE A 47 -15.56 11.04 -3.78
CA PHE A 47 -14.49 11.82 -3.17
C PHE A 47 -13.22 11.79 -4.02
N ILE A 48 -12.53 12.93 -4.09
CA ILE A 48 -11.20 13.03 -4.70
C ILE A 48 -10.26 13.59 -3.63
N VAL A 49 -9.31 12.76 -3.22
CA VAL A 49 -8.39 13.02 -2.10
C VAL A 49 -6.98 13.44 -2.55
N SER A 50 -6.69 13.29 -3.85
CA SER A 50 -5.50 13.81 -4.53
C SER A 50 -5.77 13.84 -6.04
N GLU A 51 -4.89 14.45 -6.83
CA GLU A 51 -5.04 14.42 -8.30
C GLU A 51 -5.00 13.00 -8.90
N GLU A 52 -4.40 12.04 -8.19
CA GLU A 52 -4.19 10.65 -8.59
C GLU A 52 -5.26 9.69 -8.07
N VAL A 53 -5.99 10.05 -7.01
CA VAL A 53 -6.83 9.13 -6.24
C VAL A 53 -8.28 9.61 -6.18
N CYS A 54 -9.19 8.79 -6.69
CA CYS A 54 -10.63 8.91 -6.47
C CYS A 54 -11.16 7.76 -5.61
N ILE A 55 -12.27 8.04 -4.91
CA ILE A 55 -12.96 7.11 -4.03
C ILE A 55 -14.45 7.11 -4.40
N GLU A 56 -15.02 5.92 -4.54
CA GLU A 56 -16.45 5.68 -4.67
C GLU A 56 -16.95 4.98 -3.40
N ARG A 57 -17.98 5.52 -2.76
CA ARG A 57 -18.63 4.93 -1.59
C ARG A 57 -19.91 4.22 -2.01
N LYS A 58 -20.11 2.99 -1.55
CA LYS A 58 -21.34 2.24 -1.79
C LYS A 58 -21.80 1.54 -0.53
N SER A 59 -23.10 1.44 -0.32
CA SER A 59 -23.64 0.43 0.59
C SER A 59 -23.42 -0.97 0.00
N TRP A 60 -23.55 -2.02 0.82
CA TRP A 60 -23.56 -3.39 0.32
C TRP A 60 -24.67 -3.62 -0.71
N GLU A 61 -25.86 -3.07 -0.46
CA GLU A 61 -27.02 -3.19 -1.34
C GLU A 61 -26.75 -2.52 -2.69
N ASP A 62 -26.20 -1.31 -2.68
CA ASP A 62 -25.84 -0.60 -3.91
C ASP A 62 -24.71 -1.28 -4.67
N PHE A 63 -23.72 -1.83 -3.97
CA PHE A 63 -22.65 -2.60 -4.60
C PHE A 63 -23.21 -3.82 -5.33
N LEU A 64 -24.00 -4.66 -4.65
CA LEU A 64 -24.62 -5.83 -5.26
C LEU A 64 -25.54 -5.48 -6.43
N ARG A 65 -26.35 -4.42 -6.27
CA ARG A 65 -27.21 -3.91 -7.35
C ARG A 65 -26.40 -3.39 -8.53
N SER A 66 -25.28 -2.70 -8.29
CA SER A 66 -24.40 -2.20 -9.34
C SER A 66 -23.72 -3.31 -10.15
N ILE A 67 -23.46 -4.47 -9.52
CA ILE A 67 -22.99 -5.67 -10.23
C ILE A 67 -24.10 -6.21 -11.14
N TRP A 68 -25.32 -6.35 -10.58
CA TRP A 68 -26.47 -6.87 -11.33
C TRP A 68 -26.81 -6.02 -12.55
N ASP A 69 -26.88 -4.71 -12.36
CA ASP A 69 -27.20 -3.73 -13.42
C ASP A 69 -25.97 -3.41 -14.31
N LYS A 70 -24.83 -4.07 -14.08
CA LYS A 70 -23.53 -3.86 -14.75
C LYS A 70 -22.96 -2.44 -14.66
N ARG A 71 -23.52 -1.57 -13.82
CA ARG A 71 -23.05 -0.19 -13.60
C ARG A 71 -21.69 -0.14 -12.92
N LEU A 72 -21.36 -1.12 -12.08
CA LEU A 72 -20.04 -1.20 -11.42
C LEU A 72 -18.89 -1.13 -12.44
N PHE A 73 -19.01 -1.90 -13.52
CA PHE A 73 -17.93 -2.05 -14.51
C PHE A 73 -17.67 -0.73 -15.24
N SER A 74 -18.73 -0.02 -15.68
CA SER A 74 -18.57 1.25 -16.38
C SER A 74 -18.09 2.37 -15.45
N GLN A 75 -18.49 2.36 -14.17
CA GLN A 75 -17.93 3.28 -13.17
C GLN A 75 -16.43 3.06 -12.98
N VAL A 76 -16.00 1.80 -12.86
CA VAL A 76 -14.56 1.46 -12.72
C VAL A 76 -13.76 1.88 -13.93
N GLU A 77 -14.25 1.66 -15.17
CA GLU A 77 -13.53 2.13 -16.36
C GLU A 77 -13.39 3.66 -16.37
N LYS A 78 -14.42 4.41 -15.97
CA LYS A 78 -14.35 5.88 -15.85
C LYS A 78 -13.33 6.32 -14.79
N MET A 79 -13.28 5.64 -13.65
CA MET A 79 -12.28 5.87 -12.60
C MET A 79 -10.87 5.66 -13.17
N LYS A 80 -10.61 4.52 -13.81
CA LYS A 80 -9.29 4.18 -14.38
C LYS A 80 -8.87 5.08 -15.54
N ALA A 81 -9.82 5.61 -16.30
CA ALA A 81 -9.54 6.59 -17.34
C ALA A 81 -9.15 7.97 -16.78
N SER A 82 -9.59 8.30 -15.56
CA SER A 82 -9.49 9.66 -14.99
C SER A 82 -8.47 9.79 -13.86
N PHE A 83 -8.11 8.67 -13.22
CA PHE A 83 -7.28 8.60 -12.02
C PHE A 83 -6.34 7.39 -12.08
N GLU A 84 -5.15 7.55 -11.51
CA GLU A 84 -4.17 6.47 -11.44
C GLU A 84 -4.62 5.37 -10.48
N ARG A 85 -5.29 5.77 -9.37
CA ARG A 85 -5.78 4.86 -8.34
C ARG A 85 -7.26 5.10 -8.07
N GLY A 86 -8.05 4.04 -8.15
CA GLY A 86 -9.45 4.03 -7.73
C GLY A 86 -9.62 3.21 -6.47
N VAL A 87 -10.40 3.73 -5.53
CA VAL A 87 -10.81 3.01 -4.32
C VAL A 87 -12.33 2.90 -4.30
N ILE A 88 -12.84 1.70 -4.02
CA ILE A 88 -14.25 1.50 -3.71
C ILE A 88 -14.34 1.16 -2.23
N ILE A 89 -15.12 1.94 -1.48
CA ILE A 89 -15.44 1.66 -0.09
C ILE A 89 -16.86 1.09 -0.03
N ILE A 90 -16.98 -0.14 0.48
CA ILE A 90 -18.27 -0.75 0.78
C ILE A 90 -18.56 -0.51 2.27
N GLU A 91 -19.60 0.24 2.55
CA GLU A 91 -20.03 0.62 3.89
C GLU A 91 -21.18 -0.26 4.38
N GLY A 92 -21.11 -0.61 5.67
CA GLY A 92 -22.12 -1.37 6.38
C GLY A 92 -21.90 -2.88 6.34
N GLU A 93 -22.95 -3.59 6.72
CA GLU A 93 -22.99 -5.05 6.73
C GLU A 93 -23.74 -5.59 5.52
N ARG A 94 -23.31 -6.75 5.04
CA ARG A 94 -24.03 -7.46 3.98
C ARG A 94 -25.30 -8.11 4.54
N LYS A 95 -26.43 -7.43 4.42
CA LYS A 95 -27.74 -7.96 4.86
C LYS A 95 -28.40 -8.87 3.82
N VAL A 96 -27.96 -8.81 2.56
CA VAL A 96 -28.53 -9.58 1.46
C VAL A 96 -28.04 -11.03 1.45
N GLN A 97 -28.95 -11.96 1.79
CA GLN A 97 -28.65 -13.40 1.88
C GLN A 97 -28.56 -14.10 0.51
N HIS A 98 -29.33 -13.67 -0.50
CA HIS A 98 -29.45 -14.37 -1.78
C HIS A 98 -28.91 -13.58 -2.97
N PHE A 99 -27.59 -13.44 -3.06
CA PHE A 99 -26.93 -12.91 -4.26
C PHE A 99 -26.16 -14.02 -4.98
N ASN A 100 -26.16 -13.98 -6.32
CA ASN A 100 -25.43 -14.96 -7.13
C ASN A 100 -23.92 -14.89 -6.81
N ARG A 101 -23.40 -15.96 -6.19
CA ARG A 101 -22.01 -16.04 -5.76
C ARG A 101 -21.02 -15.89 -6.92
N ASN A 102 -21.34 -16.45 -8.09
CA ASN A 102 -20.47 -16.37 -9.26
C ASN A 102 -20.42 -14.94 -9.83
N ALA A 103 -21.54 -14.21 -9.80
CA ALA A 103 -21.56 -12.80 -10.20
C ALA A 103 -20.69 -11.95 -9.25
N LEU A 104 -20.76 -12.19 -7.94
CA LEU A 104 -19.93 -11.49 -6.96
C LEU A 104 -18.45 -11.81 -7.17
N LEU A 105 -18.09 -13.09 -7.29
CA LEU A 105 -16.70 -13.50 -7.53
C LEU A 105 -16.16 -12.94 -8.85
N GLY A 106 -16.96 -12.91 -9.91
CA GLY A 106 -16.59 -12.30 -11.18
C GLY A 106 -16.35 -10.80 -11.07
N ALA A 107 -17.20 -10.09 -10.33
CA ALA A 107 -17.01 -8.67 -10.06
C ALA A 107 -15.73 -8.41 -9.26
N LEU A 108 -15.47 -9.18 -8.20
CA LEU A 108 -14.24 -9.07 -7.41
C LEU A 108 -12.98 -9.35 -8.24
N ALA A 109 -13.01 -10.39 -9.08
CA ALA A 109 -11.92 -10.70 -10.00
C ALA A 109 -11.66 -9.55 -11.00
N PHE A 110 -12.72 -8.93 -11.52
CA PHE A 110 -12.61 -7.75 -12.38
C PHE A 110 -11.99 -6.55 -11.66
N LEU A 111 -12.41 -6.26 -10.42
CA LEU A 111 -11.85 -5.17 -9.63
C LEU A 111 -10.34 -5.36 -9.39
N ILE A 112 -9.93 -6.59 -9.05
CA ILE A 112 -8.52 -6.95 -8.89
C ILE A 112 -7.75 -6.76 -10.20
N ALA A 113 -8.29 -7.24 -11.33
CA ALA A 113 -7.66 -7.11 -12.64
C ALA A 113 -7.51 -5.65 -13.11
N LYS A 114 -8.28 -4.72 -12.53
CA LYS A 114 -8.23 -3.28 -12.81
C LYS A 114 -7.41 -2.48 -11.78
N ASP A 115 -6.77 -3.17 -10.82
CA ASP A 115 -6.05 -2.56 -9.70
C ASP A 115 -6.92 -1.57 -8.91
N ILE A 116 -8.21 -1.89 -8.72
CA ILE A 116 -9.10 -1.13 -7.84
C ILE A 116 -8.96 -1.65 -6.42
N SER A 117 -8.67 -0.74 -5.48
CA SER A 117 -8.66 -1.08 -4.06
C SER A 117 -10.10 -1.21 -3.56
N LEU A 118 -10.42 -2.35 -2.95
CA LEU A 118 -11.73 -2.59 -2.33
C LEU A 118 -11.57 -2.64 -0.82
N ILE A 119 -12.26 -1.77 -0.10
CA ILE A 119 -12.17 -1.67 1.37
C ILE A 119 -13.58 -1.74 1.96
N PHE A 120 -13.72 -2.44 3.08
CA PHE A 120 -14.97 -2.54 3.81
C PHE A 120 -14.90 -1.69 5.07
N THR A 121 -16.01 -1.03 5.39
CA THR A 121 -16.17 -0.18 6.58
C THR A 121 -17.52 -0.48 7.21
N GLN A 122 -17.63 -0.37 8.53
CA GLN A 122 -18.82 -0.72 9.28
C GLN A 122 -19.87 0.39 9.24
N ASP A 123 -19.42 1.65 9.25
CA ASP A 123 -20.29 2.82 9.30
C ASP A 123 -19.64 4.06 8.67
N LYS A 124 -20.44 5.13 8.56
CA LYS A 124 -20.00 6.42 8.00
C LYS A 124 -18.82 7.04 8.75
N MET A 125 -18.66 6.79 10.05
CA MET A 125 -17.53 7.32 10.81
C MET A 125 -16.23 6.61 10.44
N GLU A 126 -16.26 5.29 10.31
CA GLU A 126 -15.12 4.54 9.83
C GLU A 126 -14.77 4.92 8.38
N THR A 127 -15.78 5.08 7.51
CA THR A 127 -15.60 5.58 6.14
C THR A 127 -14.94 6.95 6.11
N ALA A 128 -15.45 7.93 6.88
CA ALA A 128 -14.87 9.27 6.95
C ALA A 128 -13.41 9.25 7.44
N ARG A 129 -13.12 8.47 8.50
CA ARG A 129 -11.75 8.30 9.01
C ARG A 129 -10.80 7.72 7.98
N LEU A 130 -11.24 6.70 7.23
CA LEU A 130 -10.44 6.10 6.17
C LEU A 130 -10.15 7.10 5.04
N ILE A 131 -11.17 7.82 4.55
CA ILE A 131 -11.02 8.84 3.51
C ILE A 131 -10.03 9.93 3.99
N PHE A 132 -10.18 10.39 5.23
CA PHE A 132 -9.29 11.38 5.84
C PHE A 132 -7.84 10.91 5.89
N GLU A 133 -7.59 9.68 6.36
CA GLU A 133 -6.23 9.13 6.45
C GLU A 133 -5.60 8.89 5.06
N ILE A 134 -6.38 8.52 4.05
CA ILE A 134 -5.89 8.44 2.66
C ILE A 134 -5.45 9.83 2.17
N ALA A 135 -6.28 10.84 2.36
CA ALA A 135 -5.97 12.22 1.98
C ALA A 135 -4.72 12.74 2.71
N LYS A 136 -4.65 12.53 4.03
CA LYS A 136 -3.54 12.95 4.88
C LYS A 136 -2.21 12.34 4.44
N ARG A 137 -2.19 11.03 4.16
CA ARG A 137 -0.98 10.34 3.69
C ARG A 137 -0.47 10.87 2.35
N LYS A 138 -1.38 11.26 1.45
CA LYS A 138 -1.02 11.85 0.16
C LYS A 138 -0.47 13.26 0.30
N MET A 139 -1.08 14.09 1.15
CA MET A 139 -0.59 15.44 1.45
C MET A 139 0.82 15.42 2.09
N LEU A 140 1.08 14.48 2.99
CA LEU A 140 2.39 14.30 3.63
C LEU A 140 3.47 13.69 2.70
N GLY A 141 3.20 13.60 1.39
CA GLY A 141 4.18 13.20 0.40
C GLY A 141 4.40 11.69 0.26
N GLY A 142 3.45 10.86 0.72
CA GLY A 142 3.27 9.46 0.29
C GLY A 142 4.44 8.49 0.49
N ASN A 143 5.58 8.94 0.97
CA ASN A 143 6.66 8.09 1.40
C ASN A 143 6.39 7.74 2.86
N ILE A 144 5.43 6.83 3.02
CA ILE A 144 5.78 5.64 3.78
C ILE A 144 6.90 4.98 2.96
N SER A 145 8.12 5.54 3.06
CA SER A 145 9.16 4.68 3.55
C SER A 145 8.44 3.96 4.69
N PHE A 146 8.20 2.65 4.53
CA PHE A 146 8.34 1.84 5.71
C PHE A 146 9.58 2.46 6.31
N VAL A 147 9.47 3.06 7.49
CA VAL A 147 10.65 3.20 8.29
C VAL A 147 11.06 1.74 8.32
N ARG A 148 11.92 1.37 7.36
CA ARG A 148 12.80 0.25 7.42
C ARG A 148 13.40 0.66 8.70
N ILE A 149 12.91 0.04 9.78
CA ILE A 149 13.41 0.27 11.11
C ILE A 149 14.84 -0.14 10.82
N LYS A 150 15.69 0.85 10.53
CA LYS A 150 17.11 0.78 10.66
C LYS A 150 17.14 0.60 12.15
N ARG A 151 16.93 -0.64 12.59
CA ARG A 151 17.49 -1.15 13.81
C ARG A 151 18.89 -0.62 13.67
N GLN A 152 19.22 0.38 14.47
CA GLN A 152 20.55 0.95 14.53
C GLN A 152 21.40 -0.20 15.02
N HIS A 153 21.74 -1.07 14.10
CA HIS A 153 22.80 -2.00 14.28
C HIS A 153 24.01 -1.07 14.23
N GLY A 154 24.75 -0.94 15.33
CA GLY A 154 26.09 -0.36 15.22
C GLY A 154 26.87 -1.11 14.13
N GLU A 155 27.99 -0.56 13.68
CA GLU A 155 28.80 -1.06 12.54
C GLU A 155 28.95 -2.60 12.52
N LYS A 156 29.06 -3.25 13.69
CA LYS A 156 29.08 -4.71 13.84
C LYS A 156 27.82 -5.41 13.31
N GLY A 157 26.62 -4.94 13.67
CA GLY A 157 25.37 -5.57 13.25
C GLY A 157 25.01 -5.29 11.78
N GLU A 158 25.50 -4.19 11.18
CA GLU A 158 25.38 -3.96 9.74
C GLU A 158 26.19 -4.99 8.96
N LYS A 159 27.42 -5.29 9.41
CA LYS A 159 28.26 -6.35 8.83
C LYS A 159 27.57 -7.72 8.95
N GLU A 160 26.97 -8.02 10.10
CA GLU A 160 26.20 -9.25 10.30
C GLU A 160 25.01 -9.35 9.33
N PHE A 161 24.28 -8.25 9.15
CA PHE A 161 23.12 -8.19 8.27
C PHE A 161 23.48 -8.43 6.80
N VAL A 162 24.52 -7.76 6.29
CA VAL A 162 25.02 -7.95 4.93
C VAL A 162 25.40 -9.41 4.69
N LEU A 163 26.10 -10.05 5.64
CA LEU A 163 26.46 -11.46 5.52
C LEU A 163 25.25 -12.39 5.57
N SER A 164 24.22 -12.04 6.35
CA SER A 164 23.00 -12.84 6.45
C SER A 164 22.13 -12.81 5.20
N ALA A 165 22.36 -11.85 4.29
CA ALA A 165 21.67 -11.78 3.01
C ALA A 165 22.10 -12.89 2.02
N PHE A 166 23.26 -13.53 2.26
CA PHE A 166 23.73 -14.62 1.42
C PHE A 166 22.99 -15.92 1.73
N PRO A 167 22.48 -16.64 0.71
CA PRO A 167 21.78 -17.90 0.91
C PRO A 167 22.58 -18.91 1.75
N GLY A 168 22.00 -19.32 2.88
CA GLY A 168 22.61 -20.29 3.80
C GLY A 168 23.47 -19.69 4.91
N ILE A 169 23.70 -18.38 4.93
CA ILE A 169 24.38 -17.71 6.05
C ILE A 169 23.31 -17.11 6.98
N GLY A 170 23.10 -17.73 8.14
CA GLY A 170 22.22 -17.17 9.18
C GLY A 170 22.96 -16.19 10.11
N MET A 171 22.20 -15.43 10.90
CA MET A 171 22.73 -14.44 11.87
C MET A 171 23.80 -15.00 12.81
N LYS A 172 23.68 -16.27 13.25
CA LYS A 172 24.69 -16.92 14.11
C LYS A 172 26.04 -17.11 13.41
N THR A 173 26.01 -17.49 12.14
CA THR A 173 27.23 -17.66 11.34
C THR A 173 27.83 -16.30 10.98
N ALA A 174 26.98 -15.34 10.62
CA ALA A 174 27.38 -13.97 10.36
C ALA A 174 28.11 -13.32 11.57
N ARG A 175 27.57 -13.49 12.79
CA ARG A 175 28.23 -13.05 14.04
C ARG A 175 29.64 -13.62 14.20
N LYS A 176 29.79 -14.93 14.05
CA LYS A 176 31.10 -15.60 14.17
C LYS A 176 32.10 -15.11 13.12
N LEU A 177 31.63 -14.83 11.91
CA LEU A 177 32.46 -14.28 10.83
C LEU A 177 32.92 -12.86 11.16
N VAL A 178 32.00 -11.98 11.60
CA VAL A 178 32.34 -10.60 11.98
C VAL A 178 33.26 -10.56 13.18
N GLU A 179 33.04 -11.39 14.19
CA GLU A 179 33.90 -11.50 15.38
C GLU A 179 35.31 -11.98 15.03
N ARG A 180 35.44 -12.91 14.07
CA ARG A 180 36.74 -13.46 13.70
C ARG A 180 37.53 -12.58 12.73
N PHE A 181 36.86 -11.99 11.74
CA PHE A 181 37.53 -11.28 10.64
C PHE A 181 37.45 -9.75 10.77
N GLY A 182 36.54 -9.21 11.58
CA GLY A 182 36.39 -7.78 11.87
C GLY A 182 35.85 -6.89 10.73
N SER A 183 36.07 -7.27 9.47
CA SER A 183 35.66 -6.50 8.29
C SER A 183 35.11 -7.38 7.18
N LEU A 184 34.14 -6.85 6.42
CA LEU A 184 33.57 -7.56 5.27
C LEU A 184 34.62 -7.84 4.19
N SER A 185 35.54 -6.90 3.94
CA SER A 185 36.64 -7.09 2.99
C SER A 185 37.46 -8.34 3.32
N LYS A 186 37.87 -8.52 4.59
CA LYS A 186 38.58 -9.74 5.03
C LYS A 186 37.75 -11.01 4.91
N ILE A 187 36.43 -10.93 5.13
CA ILE A 187 35.54 -12.09 4.98
C ILE A 187 35.37 -12.47 3.50
N PHE A 188 35.28 -11.48 2.62
CA PHE A 188 35.09 -11.69 1.18
C PHE A 188 36.36 -12.22 0.52
N SER A 189 37.55 -11.83 1.00
CA SER A 189 38.82 -12.36 0.52
C SER A 189 39.20 -13.71 1.15
N ALA A 190 38.75 -14.03 2.37
CA ALA A 190 39.09 -15.27 3.08
C ALA A 190 38.84 -16.55 2.26
N SER A 191 39.74 -17.52 2.33
CA SER A 191 39.62 -18.81 1.65
C SER A 191 38.47 -19.67 2.20
N VAL A 192 38.04 -20.68 1.43
CA VAL A 192 37.03 -21.66 1.86
C VAL A 192 37.44 -22.34 3.18
N SER A 193 38.73 -22.59 3.39
CA SER A 193 39.25 -23.18 4.63
C SER A 193 39.06 -22.25 5.83
N GLU A 194 39.36 -20.97 5.68
CA GLU A 194 39.25 -19.97 6.74
C GLU A 194 37.79 -19.70 7.13
N LEU A 195 36.90 -19.58 6.14
CA LEU A 195 35.46 -19.43 6.35
C LEU A 195 34.87 -20.64 7.10
N ARG A 196 35.35 -21.85 6.79
CA ARG A 196 34.94 -23.07 7.52
C ARG A 196 35.39 -23.05 8.96
N LYS A 197 36.63 -22.68 9.23
CA LYS A 197 37.15 -22.54 10.60
C LYS A 197 36.33 -21.51 11.41
N ALA A 198 35.78 -20.49 10.75
CA ALA A 198 34.91 -19.49 11.37
C ALA A 198 33.46 -19.97 11.63
N GLY A 199 33.12 -21.20 11.24
CA GLY A 199 31.80 -21.81 11.49
C GLY A 199 30.87 -21.85 10.28
N MET A 200 31.36 -21.54 9.07
CA MET A 200 30.60 -21.73 7.84
C MET A 200 30.65 -23.19 7.36
N LYS A 201 29.53 -23.76 6.92
CA LYS A 201 29.52 -25.12 6.34
C LYS A 201 30.28 -25.14 5.01
N LYS A 202 30.96 -26.26 4.69
CA LYS A 202 31.77 -26.41 3.46
C LYS A 202 30.98 -26.08 2.19
N SER A 203 29.78 -26.64 2.07
CA SER A 203 28.90 -26.41 0.91
C SER A 203 28.50 -24.95 0.75
N ILE A 204 28.33 -24.24 1.86
CA ILE A 204 27.95 -22.82 1.90
C ILE A 204 29.15 -21.95 1.55
N ALA A 205 30.35 -22.25 2.08
CA ALA A 205 31.57 -21.51 1.76
C ALA A 205 31.95 -21.59 0.28
N ILE A 206 31.75 -22.74 -0.36
CA ILE A 206 31.97 -22.89 -1.81
C ILE A 206 30.95 -22.05 -2.60
N LYS A 207 29.66 -22.10 -2.23
CA LYS A 207 28.61 -21.30 -2.89
C LYS A 207 28.85 -19.81 -2.70
N PHE A 208 29.27 -19.40 -1.50
CA PHE A 208 29.60 -18.02 -1.17
C PHE A 208 30.74 -17.49 -2.04
N LYS A 209 31.82 -18.25 -2.23
CA LYS A 209 32.91 -17.86 -3.12
C LYS A 209 32.49 -17.77 -4.58
N LYS A 210 31.76 -18.78 -5.07
CA LYS A 210 31.22 -18.75 -6.43
C LYS A 210 30.32 -17.54 -6.67
N PHE A 211 29.53 -17.13 -5.67
CA PHE A 211 28.69 -15.94 -5.77
C PHE A 211 29.50 -14.63 -5.82
N LEU A 212 30.63 -14.56 -5.11
CA LEU A 212 31.51 -13.38 -5.18
C LEU A 212 32.28 -13.27 -6.50
N GLU A 213 32.41 -14.39 -7.21
CA GLU A 213 33.14 -14.51 -8.49
C GLU A 213 32.19 -14.52 -9.70
N SER A 214 30.86 -14.50 -9.50
CA SER A 214 29.90 -14.45 -10.60
C SER A 214 29.74 -13.01 -11.12
N GLU A 215 29.87 -12.84 -12.43
CA GLU A 215 29.55 -11.60 -13.17
C GLU A 215 28.03 -11.34 -13.24
#